data_AF-A0AAD3NKI4-F1
#
_entry.id   AF-A0AAD3NKI4-F1
#
_cell.length_a   1.000
_cell.length_b   1.000
_cell.length_c   1.000
_cell.angle_alpha   90.00
_cell.angle_beta   90.00
_cell.angle_gamma   90.00
#
_symmetry.space_group_name_H-M   'P 1'
#
loop_
_entity.id
_entity.type
_entity.pdbx_description
1 polymer ?
#
loop_
_entity_poly.entity_id
_entity_poly.type
_entity_poly.pdbx_seq_one_letter_code
_entity_poly.pdbx_strand_id
1 'polypeptide(L)'
;MWGAPYSIRNLSDSTLTQYELDKLSKHKRYEIRMSVYNAVGEGPTSSPQEVFVGEAVPTAPPQNVAIQSATATQLDVTWDPPPVDAQNGDIQGYKVYFWEFQRKNETERLRTLFMPEGGVKLKNLTGYTTYMTAWDGPVVSTTQTHQQAANQTTRYQ
;
A
#
# COMPACT_ATOMS: atom_id res chain seq x y z
N MET A 1 9.71 -0.77 -25.25
CA MET A 1 8.43 -0.86 -25.99
C MET A 1 7.33 -0.57 -25.00
N TRP A 2 6.66 0.58 -25.12
CA TRP A 2 5.51 0.91 -24.28
C TRP A 2 4.28 0.21 -24.87
N GLY A 3 3.63 -0.64 -24.09
CA GLY A 3 2.39 -1.32 -24.51
C GLY A 3 1.28 -0.32 -24.81
N ALA A 4 0.34 -0.72 -25.66
CA ALA A 4 -0.83 0.09 -25.96
C ALA A 4 -1.62 0.39 -24.66
N PRO A 5 -2.22 1.58 -24.52
CA PRO A 5 -2.93 1.98 -23.29
C PRO A 5 -4.27 1.25 -23.08
N TYR A 6 -4.54 0.20 -23.85
CA TYR A 6 -5.80 -0.55 -23.85
C TYR A 6 -5.54 -2.04 -24.04
N SER A 7 -6.51 -2.85 -23.61
CA SER A 7 -6.53 -4.29 -23.79
C SER A 7 -7.66 -4.69 -24.72
N ILE A 8 -7.39 -5.56 -25.70
CA ILE A 8 -8.40 -6.15 -26.58
C ILE A 8 -8.79 -7.54 -26.05
N ARG A 9 -10.07 -7.90 -26.14
CA ARG A 9 -10.58 -9.25 -25.92
C ARG A 9 -11.34 -9.70 -27.17
N ASN A 10 -10.85 -10.76 -27.81
CA ASN A 10 -11.51 -11.33 -28.98
C ASN A 10 -12.51 -12.40 -28.54
N LEU A 11 -13.77 -12.21 -28.90
CA LEU A 11 -14.86 -13.15 -28.65
C LEU A 11 -15.22 -13.84 -29.97
N SER A 12 -15.10 -15.17 -30.02
CA SER A 12 -15.32 -15.94 -31.25
C SER A 12 -16.72 -16.57 -31.33
N ASP A 13 -17.41 -16.70 -30.20
CA ASP A 13 -18.77 -17.21 -30.16
C ASP A 13 -19.75 -16.06 -30.44
N SER A 14 -20.36 -16.10 -31.62
CA SER A 14 -21.30 -15.09 -32.10
C SER A 14 -22.64 -15.07 -31.35
N THR A 15 -22.90 -16.06 -30.48
CA THR A 15 -24.12 -16.15 -29.67
C THR A 15 -23.98 -15.50 -28.30
N LEU A 16 -22.75 -15.10 -27.91
CA LEU A 16 -22.50 -14.44 -26.63
C LEU A 16 -23.19 -13.07 -26.57
N THR A 17 -23.96 -12.87 -25.51
CA THR A 17 -24.58 -11.58 -25.15
C THR A 17 -23.96 -10.95 -23.90
N GLN A 18 -23.03 -11.66 -23.25
CA GLN A 18 -22.34 -11.22 -22.05
C GLN A 18 -20.87 -11.69 -22.04
N TYR A 19 -20.02 -10.90 -21.39
CA TYR A 19 -18.62 -11.26 -21.15
C TYR A 19 -18.14 -10.59 -19.85
N GLU A 20 -17.39 -11.34 -19.04
CA GLU A 20 -16.80 -10.84 -17.80
C GLU A 20 -15.37 -10.33 -18.07
N LEU A 21 -15.14 -9.06 -17.78
CA LEU A 21 -13.80 -8.47 -17.81
C LEU A 21 -13.11 -8.68 -16.47
N ASP A 22 -12.02 -9.45 -16.47
CA ASP A 22 -11.24 -9.77 -15.29
C ASP A 22 -9.92 -8.97 -15.22
N LYS A 23 -9.20 -9.12 -14.08
CA LYS A 23 -7.85 -8.56 -13.86
C LYS A 23 -7.74 -7.04 -14.05
N LEU A 24 -8.85 -6.33 -13.80
CA LEU A 24 -8.86 -4.88 -13.76
C LEU A 24 -8.21 -4.36 -12.47
N SER A 25 -7.32 -3.38 -12.59
CA SER A 25 -6.75 -2.65 -11.46
C SER A 25 -7.83 -1.93 -10.65
N LYS A 26 -7.72 -1.97 -9.32
CA LYS A 26 -8.61 -1.29 -8.37
C LYS A 26 -8.37 0.22 -8.37
N HIS A 27 -9.38 0.99 -7.95
CA HIS A 27 -9.36 2.46 -7.93
C HIS A 27 -8.92 3.04 -9.30
N LYS A 28 -9.51 2.52 -10.38
CA LYS A 28 -9.23 2.96 -11.77
C LYS A 28 -10.53 3.08 -12.56
N ARG A 29 -10.55 4.07 -13.46
CA ARG A 29 -11.61 4.25 -14.45
C ARG A 29 -11.20 3.61 -15.77
N TYR A 30 -12.11 2.83 -16.35
CA TYR A 30 -11.95 2.22 -17.66
C TYR A 30 -13.01 2.75 -18.61
N GLU A 31 -12.63 2.90 -19.88
CA GLU A 31 -13.55 3.12 -20.98
C GLU A 31 -13.67 1.82 -21.77
N ILE A 32 -14.89 1.29 -21.89
CA ILE A 32 -15.18 0.05 -22.61
C ILE A 32 -15.83 0.38 -23.94
N ARG A 33 -15.34 -0.25 -24.99
CA ARG A 33 -15.81 -0.12 -26.37
C ARG A 33 -15.89 -1.49 -27.02
N MET A 34 -16.88 -1.68 -27.90
CA MET A 34 -17.07 -2.94 -28.61
C MET A 34 -17.21 -2.69 -30.11
N SER A 35 -16.53 -3.49 -30.92
CA SER A 35 -16.71 -3.58 -32.36
C SER A 35 -17.03 -5.04 -32.72
N VAL A 36 -17.69 -5.24 -33.85
CA VAL A 36 -17.90 -6.56 -34.45
C VAL A 36 -17.04 -6.68 -35.68
N TYR A 37 -16.50 -7.86 -35.99
CA TYR A 37 -15.75 -8.07 -37.22
C TYR A 37 -16.26 -9.31 -37.94
N ASN A 38 -16.10 -9.34 -39.26
CA ASN A 38 -16.37 -10.51 -40.09
C ASN A 38 -15.21 -10.72 -41.08
N ALA A 39 -15.37 -11.63 -42.05
CA ALA A 39 -14.34 -11.93 -43.03
C ALA A 39 -13.95 -10.75 -43.94
N VAL A 40 -14.78 -9.71 -44.03
CA VAL A 40 -14.50 -8.48 -44.78
C VAL A 40 -13.68 -7.50 -43.94
N GLY A 41 -13.93 -7.43 -42.62
CA GLY A 41 -13.16 -6.58 -41.72
C GLY A 41 -13.90 -6.22 -40.42
N GLU A 42 -13.33 -5.26 -39.70
CA GLU A 42 -13.88 -4.70 -38.46
C GLU A 42 -14.94 -3.62 -38.77
N GLY A 43 -16.05 -3.69 -38.05
CA GLY A 43 -17.16 -2.75 -38.10
C GLY A 43 -16.96 -1.54 -37.17
N PRO A 44 -17.93 -0.62 -37.13
CA PRO A 44 -17.85 0.54 -36.27
C PRO A 44 -17.85 0.16 -34.79
N THR A 45 -17.13 0.95 -33.99
CA THR A 45 -17.12 0.82 -32.54
C THR A 45 -18.38 1.41 -31.90
N SER A 46 -18.85 0.80 -30.82
CA SER A 46 -19.92 1.33 -29.96
C SER A 46 -19.56 2.68 -29.36
N SER A 47 -20.57 3.39 -28.82
CA SER A 47 -20.32 4.48 -27.86
C SER A 47 -19.51 3.96 -26.66
N PRO A 48 -18.62 4.78 -26.08
CA PRO A 48 -17.85 4.39 -24.91
C PRO A 48 -18.75 4.25 -23.68
N GLN A 49 -18.48 3.21 -22.88
CA GLN A 49 -19.07 3.03 -21.56
C GLN A 49 -17.99 3.16 -20.49
N GLU A 50 -18.14 4.12 -19.59
CA GLU A 50 -17.20 4.28 -18.47
C GLU A 50 -17.61 3.42 -17.28
N VAL A 51 -16.62 2.80 -16.64
CA VAL A 51 -16.78 2.06 -15.39
C VAL A 51 -15.65 2.39 -14.42
N PHE A 52 -15.99 2.56 -13.15
CA PHE A 52 -15.00 2.69 -12.08
C PHE A 52 -14.88 1.38 -11.32
N VAL A 53 -13.66 0.83 -11.28
CA VAL A 53 -13.35 -0.30 -10.41
C VAL A 53 -13.12 0.25 -9.01
N GLY A 54 -13.99 -0.15 -8.08
CA GLY A 54 -13.96 0.32 -6.69
C GLY A 54 -12.64 0.07 -5.97
N GLU A 55 -12.52 0.71 -4.82
CA GLU A 55 -11.34 0.57 -3.96
C GLU A 55 -11.25 -0.82 -3.32
N ALA A 56 -10.04 -1.18 -2.91
CA ALA A 56 -9.77 -2.36 -2.10
C ALA A 56 -8.67 -2.02 -1.07
N VAL A 57 -8.39 -2.99 -0.19
CA VAL A 57 -7.27 -2.83 0.77
C VAL A 57 -5.94 -2.69 0.03
N PRO A 58 -4.99 -1.88 0.56
CA PRO A 58 -3.63 -1.87 0.05
C PRO A 58 -3.01 -3.27 0.06
N THR A 59 -2.27 -3.60 -1.00
CA THR A 59 -1.61 -4.91 -1.17
C THR A 59 -0.10 -4.88 -0.93
N ALA A 60 0.44 -3.71 -0.62
CA ALA A 60 1.85 -3.52 -0.26
C ALA A 60 1.97 -2.69 1.02
N PRO A 61 3.02 -2.91 1.83
CA PRO A 61 3.26 -2.15 3.04
C PRO A 61 3.76 -0.71 2.75
N PRO A 62 3.80 0.17 3.77
CA PRO A 62 4.53 1.43 3.69
C PRO A 62 6.01 1.23 3.33
N GLN A 63 6.58 2.21 2.66
CA GLN A 63 7.97 2.19 2.20
C GLN A 63 8.88 3.01 3.11
N ASN A 64 10.20 2.80 3.01
CA ASN A 64 11.22 3.62 3.68
C ASN A 64 10.97 3.86 5.18
N VAL A 65 10.45 2.85 5.88
CA VAL A 65 10.21 2.93 7.32
C VAL A 65 11.52 3.19 8.05
N ALA A 66 11.58 4.30 8.77
CA ALA A 66 12.73 4.70 9.56
C ALA A 66 12.29 5.08 10.98
N ILE A 67 13.11 4.69 11.96
CA ILE A 67 12.87 4.97 13.37
C ILE A 67 14.09 5.67 13.94
N GLN A 68 13.85 6.75 14.67
CA GLN A 68 14.90 7.51 15.35
C GLN A 68 14.57 7.67 16.82
N SER A 69 15.58 7.51 17.68
CA SER A 69 15.47 7.80 19.10
C SER A 69 15.54 9.31 19.32
N ALA A 70 14.40 9.93 19.61
CA ALA A 70 14.33 11.37 19.88
C ALA A 70 14.76 11.67 21.31
N THR A 71 14.26 10.89 22.27
CA THR A 71 14.63 10.95 23.70
C THR A 71 14.67 9.55 24.29
N ALA A 72 15.08 9.41 25.56
CA ALA A 72 15.00 8.13 26.26
C ALA A 72 13.56 7.60 26.42
N THR A 73 12.52 8.37 26.14
CA THR A 73 11.12 7.93 26.28
C THR A 73 10.27 8.21 25.04
N GLN A 74 10.93 8.53 23.92
CA GLN A 74 10.28 8.88 22.65
C GLN A 74 11.01 8.31 21.44
N LEU A 75 10.23 7.72 20.53
CA LEU A 75 10.66 7.34 19.19
C LEU A 75 9.93 8.18 18.14
N ASP A 76 10.67 8.70 17.18
CA ASP A 76 10.12 9.34 15.98
C ASP A 76 10.14 8.29 14.86
N VAL A 77 8.97 7.96 14.33
CA VAL A 77 8.80 6.97 13.26
C VAL A 77 8.34 7.70 12.00
N THR A 78 8.95 7.38 10.86
CA THR A 78 8.64 7.98 9.55
C THR A 78 8.56 6.91 8.47
N TRP A 79 7.76 7.15 7.44
CA TRP A 79 7.56 6.23 6.32
C TRP A 79 7.02 6.98 5.09
N ASP A 80 7.19 6.36 3.93
CA ASP A 80 6.52 6.71 2.68
C ASP A 80 5.27 5.84 2.48
N PRO A 81 4.26 6.31 1.71
CA PRO A 81 3.11 5.50 1.38
C PRO A 81 3.48 4.24 0.57
N PRO A 82 2.59 3.23 0.50
CA PRO A 82 2.75 2.11 -0.43
C PRO A 82 2.85 2.59 -1.89
N PRO A 83 3.45 1.79 -2.80
CA PRO A 83 3.44 2.07 -4.23
C PRO A 83 2.02 2.34 -4.75
N VAL A 84 1.85 3.35 -5.61
CA VAL A 84 0.54 3.84 -6.07
C VAL A 84 -0.32 2.73 -6.70
N ASP A 85 0.29 1.81 -7.42
CA ASP A 85 -0.35 0.65 -8.05
C ASP A 85 -0.79 -0.43 -7.05
N ALA A 86 -0.28 -0.38 -5.82
CA ALA A 86 -0.62 -1.30 -4.74
C ALA A 86 -1.47 -0.66 -3.63
N GLN A 87 -1.78 0.64 -3.71
CA GLN A 87 -2.66 1.33 -2.73
C GLN A 87 -4.11 0.86 -2.85
N ASN A 88 -4.56 0.55 -4.08
CA ASN A 88 -5.92 0.11 -4.40
C ASN A 88 -7.03 1.08 -3.93
N GLY A 89 -6.72 2.33 -3.61
CA GLY A 89 -7.65 3.32 -3.07
C GLY A 89 -6.89 4.48 -2.43
N ASP A 90 -7.64 5.49 -1.99
CA ASP A 90 -7.04 6.60 -1.25
C ASP A 90 -6.65 6.16 0.18
N ILE A 91 -5.40 6.44 0.58
CA ILE A 91 -4.92 6.09 1.93
C ILE A 91 -5.59 6.97 2.99
N GLN A 92 -6.40 6.34 3.84
CA GLN A 92 -7.15 7.03 4.91
C GLN A 92 -6.35 7.20 6.21
N GLY A 93 -5.31 6.40 6.42
CA GLY A 93 -4.53 6.40 7.65
C GLY A 93 -3.64 5.17 7.80
N TYR A 94 -2.94 5.10 8.94
CA TYR A 94 -2.00 4.02 9.23
C TYR A 94 -2.18 3.46 10.65
N LYS A 95 -1.73 2.21 10.84
CA LYS A 95 -1.70 1.52 12.13
C LYS A 95 -0.26 1.14 12.48
N VAL A 96 0.21 1.61 13.63
CA VAL A 96 1.55 1.33 14.15
C VAL A 96 1.43 0.38 15.32
N TYR A 97 1.98 -0.81 15.20
CA TYR A 97 2.13 -1.76 16.30
C TYR A 97 3.53 -1.61 16.88
N PHE A 98 3.66 -1.55 18.20
CA PHE A 98 4.96 -1.47 18.86
C PHE A 98 4.98 -2.17 20.21
N TRP A 99 6.12 -2.76 20.58
CA TRP A 99 6.30 -3.51 21.83
C TRP A 99 7.75 -3.49 22.31
N GLU A 100 7.98 -3.77 23.60
CA GLU A 100 9.32 -3.98 24.15
C GLU A 100 9.90 -5.30 23.64
N PHE A 101 11.18 -5.29 23.26
CA PHE A 101 11.88 -6.47 22.72
C PHE A 101 11.71 -7.69 23.64
N GLN A 102 11.41 -8.84 23.05
CA GLN A 102 11.07 -10.12 23.74
C GLN A 102 9.80 -10.12 24.60
N ARG A 103 9.08 -9.00 24.74
CA ARG A 103 7.89 -8.88 25.60
C ARG A 103 6.61 -8.53 24.84
N LYS A 104 6.47 -9.02 23.60
CA LYS A 104 5.33 -8.70 22.72
C LYS A 104 3.98 -8.96 23.41
N ASN A 105 3.81 -10.13 24.01
CA ASN A 105 2.55 -10.56 24.63
C ASN A 105 2.10 -9.66 25.79
N GLU A 106 3.02 -8.91 26.40
CA GLU A 106 2.75 -8.05 27.56
C GLU A 106 2.68 -6.56 27.20
N THR A 107 3.41 -6.14 26.16
CA THR A 107 3.72 -4.71 25.92
C THR A 107 3.28 -4.21 24.55
N GLU A 108 2.63 -5.02 23.73
CA GLU A 108 2.10 -4.58 22.44
C GLU A 108 1.08 -3.44 22.61
N ARG A 109 1.29 -2.39 21.83
CA ARG A 109 0.44 -1.21 21.75
C ARG A 109 0.18 -0.89 20.30
N LEU A 110 -1.05 -0.44 20.02
CA LEU A 110 -1.48 0.03 18.71
C LEU A 110 -1.66 1.55 18.75
N ARG A 111 -1.07 2.24 17.77
CA ARG A 111 -1.36 3.64 17.47
C ARG A 111 -2.05 3.73 16.12
N THR A 112 -3.30 4.21 16.12
CA THR A 112 -4.04 4.52 14.90
C THR A 112 -3.84 5.98 14.53
N LEU A 113 -3.48 6.23 13.26
CA LEU A 113 -3.28 7.54 12.68
C LEU A 113 -4.34 7.75 11.62
N PHE A 114 -5.11 8.82 11.77
CA PHE A 114 -6.06 9.28 10.78
C PHE A 114 -5.41 10.46 10.06
N MET A 115 -5.50 10.49 8.72
CA MET A 115 -4.74 11.37 7.78
C MET A 115 -3.40 10.77 7.31
N PRO A 116 -2.98 11.03 6.06
CA PRO A 116 -1.78 10.45 5.45
C PRO A 116 -0.49 11.19 5.87
N GLU A 117 -0.32 11.44 7.17
CA GLU A 117 0.95 11.96 7.68
C GLU A 117 1.99 10.84 7.63
N GLY A 118 3.14 11.09 6.98
CA GLY A 118 4.24 10.12 6.83
C GLY A 118 5.09 9.94 8.10
N GLY A 119 4.53 10.18 9.29
CA GLY A 119 5.27 10.12 10.54
C GLY A 119 4.42 10.15 11.80
N VAL A 120 4.96 9.60 12.89
CA VAL A 120 4.38 9.68 14.24
C VAL A 120 5.46 9.74 15.32
N LYS A 121 5.16 10.47 16.40
CA LYS A 121 5.96 10.45 17.64
C LYS A 121 5.32 9.51 18.66
N LEU A 122 6.00 8.40 18.96
CA LEU A 122 5.62 7.46 20.02
C LEU A 122 6.23 7.95 21.33
N LYS A 123 5.39 8.29 22.32
CA LYS A 123 5.80 8.88 23.61
C LYS A 123 5.44 7.97 24.78
N ASN A 124 5.92 8.34 25.98
CA ASN A 124 5.68 7.61 27.23
C ASN A 124 6.20 6.16 27.15
N LEU A 125 7.37 6.01 26.54
CA LEU A 125 8.09 4.74 26.42
C LEU A 125 9.00 4.52 27.63
N THR A 126 9.30 3.26 27.91
CA THR A 126 10.24 2.87 28.95
C THR A 126 11.66 3.24 28.53
N GLY A 127 12.35 3.97 29.42
CA GLY A 127 13.75 4.37 29.26
C GLY A 127 14.67 3.24 28.83
N TYR A 128 15.59 3.50 27.91
CA TYR A 128 16.69 2.58 27.57
C TYR A 128 16.23 1.18 27.14
N THR A 129 15.03 1.09 26.58
CA THR A 129 14.43 -0.18 26.16
C THR A 129 14.42 -0.28 24.64
N THR A 130 14.73 -1.48 24.13
CA THR A 130 14.62 -1.79 22.70
C THR A 130 13.16 -2.01 22.35
N TYR A 131 12.65 -1.29 21.34
CA TYR A 131 11.29 -1.44 20.85
C TYR A 131 11.29 -2.02 19.44
N MET A 132 10.37 -2.95 19.21
CA MET A 132 10.01 -3.42 17.88
C MET A 132 8.80 -2.61 17.39
N THR A 133 8.75 -2.32 16.09
CA THR A 133 7.58 -1.71 15.44
C THR A 133 7.17 -2.50 14.19
N ALA A 134 5.88 -2.58 13.91
CA ALA A 134 5.32 -3.26 12.74
C ALA A 134 4.12 -2.49 12.16
N TRP A 135 3.89 -2.68 10.85
CA TRP A 135 2.85 -1.99 10.07
C TRP A 135 2.23 -2.99 9.09
N ASP A 136 1.10 -3.65 9.42
CA ASP A 136 0.38 -4.61 8.55
C ASP A 136 1.25 -5.29 7.45
N GLY A 137 2.43 -5.82 7.83
CA GLY A 137 3.64 -5.91 6.96
C GLY A 137 4.96 -6.03 7.77
N PRO A 138 6.16 -5.92 7.16
CA PRO A 138 7.43 -6.35 7.75
C PRO A 138 7.81 -5.60 9.05
N VAL A 139 8.45 -6.34 9.97
CA VAL A 139 8.82 -5.87 11.32
C VAL A 139 10.18 -5.15 11.30
N VAL A 140 10.26 -3.96 11.87
CA VAL A 140 11.50 -3.16 11.99
C VAL A 140 11.83 -2.93 13.47
N SER A 141 13.11 -3.06 13.85
CA SER A 141 13.59 -2.95 15.23
C SER A 141 14.43 -1.69 15.48
N THR A 142 14.31 -1.05 16.66
CA THR A 142 15.27 -0.01 17.11
C THR A 142 15.51 -0.04 18.62
N THR A 143 16.71 0.38 19.05
CA THR A 143 17.04 0.61 20.47
C THR A 143 17.07 2.10 20.78
N GLN A 144 16.44 2.53 21.88
CA GLN A 144 16.50 3.93 22.33
C GLN A 144 17.86 4.23 22.97
N THR A 145 18.53 5.28 22.51
CA THR A 145 19.80 5.73 23.09
C THR A 145 19.69 7.19 23.56
N HIS A 146 20.40 7.50 24.65
CA HIS A 146 20.63 8.88 25.08
C HIS A 146 21.59 9.52 24.07
N GLN A 147 21.22 10.68 23.49
CA GLN A 147 21.94 11.24 22.34
C GLN A 147 23.44 11.41 22.61
N GLN A 148 24.25 10.71 21.81
CA GLN A 148 25.43 11.23 21.11
C GLN A 148 25.82 10.26 19.97
N ALA A 149 25.64 10.73 18.73
CA ALA A 149 26.18 10.24 17.46
C ALA A 149 25.95 8.77 17.02
N ALA A 150 25.27 8.60 15.88
CA ALA A 150 25.73 7.88 14.67
C ALA A 150 24.58 7.18 13.92
N ASN A 151 24.51 7.47 12.62
CA ASN A 151 23.67 6.81 11.62
C ASN A 151 23.88 5.29 11.63
N GLN A 152 22.93 4.49 12.14
CA GLN A 152 22.86 3.06 11.83
C GLN A 152 21.41 2.62 11.67
N THR A 153 20.99 2.49 10.40
CA THR A 153 19.79 1.77 9.99
C THR A 153 20.16 0.30 9.82
N THR A 154 19.77 -0.57 10.74
CA THR A 154 19.91 -2.02 10.53
C THR A 154 18.68 -2.52 9.79
N ARG A 155 18.84 -2.83 8.50
CA ARG A 155 17.87 -3.61 7.72
C ARG A 155 18.16 -5.09 7.96
N TYR A 156 17.18 -5.86 8.40
CA TYR A 156 17.24 -7.31 8.30
C TYR A 156 16.63 -7.72 6.94
N GLN A 157 17.37 -8.57 6.21
CA GLN A 157 16.93 -9.19 4.95
C GLN A 157 15.88 -10.28 5.22
#